data_AF-A0A7W1QTE4-F1
#
_entry.id   AF-A0A7W1QTE4-F1
#
_cell.length_a   1.000
_cell.length_b   1.000
_cell.length_c   1.000
_cell.angle_alpha   90.00
_cell.angle_beta   90.00
_cell.angle_gamma   90.00
#
_symmetry.space_group_name_H-M   'P 1'
#
loop_
_entity.id
_entity.type
_entity.pdbx_description
1 polymer ?
#
loop_
_entity_poly.entity_id
_entity_poly.type
_entity_poly.pdbx_seq_one_letter_code
_entity_poly.pdbx_strand_id
1 'polypeptide(L)'
;MGADAGLNFFPQVVIETQLSTMKLPNSEKAVVDIRKLRDYSLNAEHESGGHKARVFRAALGLRQEDAEWLRIELLRIAREGDAKIAEPSPFGQRYVIDAEVTLNERTAIVRTAWIIENGTDFPRLVSCYVK
;
A
#
# COMPACT_ATOMS: atom_id res chain seq x y z
N MET A 1 -18.33 -49.91 -36.71
CA MET A 1 -19.66 -49.40 -37.10
C MET A 1 -20.14 -48.58 -35.92
N GLY A 2 -20.21 -47.24 -36.04
CA GLY A 2 -20.19 -46.30 -34.89
C GLY A 2 -18.78 -46.16 -34.28
N ALA A 3 -18.23 -45.00 -33.87
CA ALA A 3 -18.77 -43.66 -33.54
C ALA A 3 -19.86 -43.71 -32.44
N ASP A 4 -19.91 -42.84 -31.41
CA ASP A 4 -19.09 -41.66 -31.03
C ASP A 4 -19.16 -41.50 -29.47
N ALA A 5 -18.56 -40.55 -28.73
CA ALA A 5 -17.91 -39.26 -29.02
C ALA A 5 -16.84 -38.91 -27.93
N GLY A 6 -16.65 -37.62 -27.62
CA GLY A 6 -15.86 -37.12 -26.47
C GLY A 6 -16.51 -37.38 -25.08
N LEU A 7 -15.88 -37.04 -23.96
CA LEU A 7 -15.37 -35.70 -23.66
C LEU A 7 -13.97 -35.70 -23.02
N ASN A 8 -13.08 -34.86 -23.56
CA ASN A 8 -11.83 -34.49 -22.89
C ASN A 8 -12.16 -33.69 -21.61
N PHE A 9 -11.87 -34.27 -20.45
CA PHE A 9 -11.96 -33.56 -19.18
C PHE A 9 -10.78 -32.59 -19.04
N PHE A 10 -10.86 -31.44 -19.71
CA PHE A 10 -9.96 -30.33 -19.45
C PHE A 10 -10.09 -29.95 -17.97
N PRO A 11 -9.01 -29.99 -17.16
CA PRO A 11 -9.05 -29.37 -15.85
C PRO A 11 -9.31 -27.87 -16.07
N GLN A 12 -10.29 -27.33 -15.37
CA GLN A 12 -10.49 -25.88 -15.34
C GLN A 12 -9.19 -25.25 -14.84
N VAL A 13 -8.46 -24.61 -15.75
CA VAL A 13 -7.42 -23.66 -15.37
C VAL A 13 -8.16 -22.51 -14.71
N VAL A 14 -8.23 -22.57 -13.37
CA VAL A 14 -8.49 -21.39 -12.57
C VAL A 14 -7.33 -20.46 -12.90
N ILE A 15 -7.59 -19.48 -13.76
CA ILE A 15 -6.68 -18.34 -13.94
C ILE A 15 -6.85 -17.51 -12.68
N GLU A 16 -6.29 -18.03 -11.59
CA GLU A 16 -5.98 -17.27 -10.40
C GLU A 16 -4.98 -16.23 -10.87
N THR A 17 -5.48 -15.02 -11.15
CA THR A 17 -4.67 -13.94 -11.71
C THR A 17 -3.55 -13.65 -10.72
N GLN A 18 -2.37 -14.21 -11.00
CA GLN A 18 -1.16 -13.90 -10.28
C GLN A 18 -0.80 -12.44 -10.59
N LEU A 19 -1.44 -11.55 -9.84
CA LEU A 19 -0.96 -10.21 -9.55
C LEU A 19 0.36 -10.41 -8.83
N SER A 20 1.43 -10.52 -9.63
CA SER A 20 2.79 -10.79 -9.17
C SER A 20 3.15 -9.76 -8.10
N THR A 21 3.21 -10.25 -6.86
CA THR A 21 3.73 -9.47 -5.75
C THR A 21 5.22 -9.26 -5.99
N MET A 22 5.62 -8.00 -6.05
CA MET A 22 7.01 -7.60 -6.27
C MET A 22 7.49 -6.76 -5.09
N LYS A 23 8.79 -6.57 -4.92
CA LYS A 23 9.28 -5.51 -4.03
C LYS A 23 9.10 -4.16 -4.70
N LEU A 24 8.83 -3.12 -3.91
CA LEU A 24 8.76 -1.75 -4.40
C LEU A 24 10.14 -1.36 -4.98
N PRO A 25 10.23 -0.92 -6.25
CA PRO A 25 11.52 -0.61 -6.85
C PRO A 25 12.24 0.52 -6.11
N ASN A 26 13.55 0.37 -5.92
CA ASN A 26 14.46 1.33 -5.27
C ASN A 26 13.94 1.85 -3.90
N SER A 27 13.34 0.93 -3.13
CA SER A 27 12.72 1.20 -1.83
C SER A 27 13.71 1.64 -0.75
N GLU A 28 15.01 1.39 -0.91
CA GLU A 28 16.06 1.96 -0.09
C GLU A 28 16.11 3.49 -0.17
N LYS A 29 15.72 4.06 -1.32
CA LYS A 29 15.61 5.51 -1.58
C LYS A 29 14.21 6.08 -1.29
N ALA A 30 13.30 5.30 -0.70
CA ALA A 30 11.91 5.71 -0.51
C ALA A 30 11.78 7.02 0.30
N VAL A 31 10.89 7.91 -0.14
CA VAL A 31 10.66 9.22 0.47
C VAL A 31 9.27 9.33 1.09
N VAL A 32 9.25 9.54 2.40
CA VAL A 32 8.07 9.90 3.19
C VAL A 32 8.25 11.32 3.73
N ASP A 33 7.49 12.27 3.21
CA ASP A 33 7.44 13.65 3.74
C ASP A 33 6.64 13.65 5.06
N ILE A 34 7.32 14.00 6.15
CA ILE A 34 6.74 14.04 7.50
C ILE A 34 5.53 14.98 7.58
N ARG A 35 5.49 16.06 6.78
CA ARG A 35 4.36 17.00 6.72
C ARG A 35 3.10 16.31 6.20
N LYS A 36 3.22 15.40 5.24
CA LYS A 36 2.07 14.62 4.74
C LYS A 36 1.49 13.69 5.82
N LEU A 37 2.30 13.25 6.78
CA LEU A 37 1.80 12.46 7.90
C LEU A 37 1.19 13.36 8.98
N ARG A 38 1.97 14.30 9.50
CA ARG A 38 1.59 15.18 10.61
C ARG A 38 0.46 16.14 10.25
N ASP A 39 0.52 16.76 9.08
CA ASP A 39 -0.36 17.88 8.72
C ASP A 39 -1.60 17.40 7.91
N TYR A 40 -1.58 16.16 7.38
CA TYR A 40 -2.67 15.54 6.61
C TYR A 40 -3.16 14.20 7.17
N SER A 41 -2.35 13.12 7.13
CA SER A 41 -2.85 11.75 7.42
C SER A 41 -3.26 11.53 8.89
N LEU A 42 -2.58 12.18 9.82
CA LEU A 42 -2.80 12.10 11.28
C LEU A 42 -3.41 13.39 11.85
N ASN A 43 -3.72 14.37 11.00
CA ASN A 43 -4.39 15.60 11.38
C ASN A 43 -5.92 15.41 11.35
N ALA A 44 -6.55 15.35 12.53
CA ALA A 44 -8.00 15.19 12.67
C ALA A 44 -8.81 16.40 12.16
N GLU A 45 -8.19 17.58 12.06
CA GLU A 45 -8.80 18.85 11.65
C GLU A 45 -8.68 19.10 10.14
N HIS A 46 -7.86 18.32 9.42
CA HIS A 46 -7.69 18.48 7.97
C HIS A 46 -8.97 18.05 7.23
N GLU A 47 -9.57 18.95 6.45
CA GLU A 47 -10.87 18.75 5.76
C GLU A 47 -10.97 17.39 5.04
N SER A 48 -10.01 17.07 4.17
CA SER A 48 -9.93 15.80 3.44
C SER A 48 -9.04 14.71 4.07
N GLY A 49 -8.48 14.96 5.26
CA GLY A 49 -7.49 14.09 5.93
C GLY A 49 -7.99 13.52 7.26
N GLY A 50 -8.85 14.25 7.99
CA GLY A 50 -9.26 13.95 9.36
C GLY A 50 -10.07 12.68 9.53
N HIS A 51 -10.67 12.15 8.46
CA HIS A 51 -11.25 10.80 8.50
C HIS A 51 -10.16 9.73 8.68
N LYS A 52 -9.01 9.85 7.99
CA LYS A 52 -7.86 8.94 8.14
C LYS A 52 -7.30 9.02 9.55
N ALA A 53 -7.10 10.22 10.07
CA ALA A 53 -6.61 10.43 11.43
C ALA A 53 -7.52 9.77 12.49
N ARG A 54 -8.86 9.88 12.32
CA ARG A 54 -9.83 9.20 13.19
C ARG A 54 -9.73 7.68 13.12
N VAL A 55 -9.59 7.08 11.92
CA VAL A 55 -9.44 5.62 11.78
C VAL A 55 -8.07 5.15 12.31
N PHE A 56 -6.97 5.86 12.03
CA PHE A 56 -5.65 5.59 12.60
C PHE A 56 -5.67 5.59 14.13
N ARG A 57 -6.32 6.60 14.75
CA ARG A 57 -6.47 6.69 16.20
C ARG A 57 -7.34 5.59 16.78
N ALA A 58 -8.42 5.19 16.09
CA ALA A 58 -9.28 4.10 16.53
C ALA A 58 -8.56 2.74 16.48
N ALA A 59 -7.98 2.42 15.32
CA ALA A 59 -7.40 1.11 15.04
C ALA A 59 -6.04 0.90 15.71
N LEU A 60 -5.13 1.87 15.64
CA LEU A 60 -3.74 1.74 16.13
C LEU A 60 -3.39 2.66 17.30
N GLY A 61 -4.31 3.54 17.72
CA GLY A 61 -4.03 4.54 18.76
C GLY A 61 -3.25 5.77 18.27
N LEU A 62 -2.79 5.77 17.01
CA LEU A 62 -1.92 6.79 16.42
C LEU A 62 -2.53 8.21 16.45
N ARG A 63 -1.67 9.17 16.78
CA ARG A 63 -1.92 10.61 16.90
C ARG A 63 -0.95 11.41 16.04
N GLN A 64 -1.17 12.71 15.94
CA GLN A 64 -0.28 13.62 15.22
C GLN A 64 1.17 13.61 15.74
N GLU A 65 1.37 13.39 17.05
CA GLU A 65 2.70 13.23 17.67
C GLU A 65 3.47 11.98 17.20
N ASP A 66 2.76 10.91 16.81
CA ASP A 66 3.35 9.65 16.34
C ASP A 66 3.80 9.69 14.86
N ALA A 67 3.74 10.86 14.21
CA ALA A 67 4.03 11.00 12.78
C ALA A 67 5.44 10.53 12.39
N GLU A 68 6.45 10.70 13.26
CA GLU A 68 7.82 10.25 12.98
C GLU A 68 7.96 8.72 13.17
N TRP A 69 7.24 8.12 14.13
CA TRP A 69 7.16 6.66 14.26
C TRP A 69 6.51 6.05 13.02
N LEU A 70 5.37 6.62 12.57
CA LEU A 70 4.70 6.18 11.36
C LEU A 70 5.58 6.38 10.12
N ARG A 71 6.39 7.43 10.06
CA ARG A 71 7.37 7.64 8.98
C ARG A 71 8.40 6.51 8.91
N ILE A 72 8.96 6.10 10.05
CA ILE A 72 9.92 4.99 10.13
C ILE A 72 9.25 3.68 9.67
N GLU A 73 8.05 3.41 10.17
CA GLU A 73 7.32 2.19 9.84
C GLU A 73 6.90 2.14 8.35
N LEU A 74 6.47 3.26 7.76
CA LEU A 74 6.18 3.34 6.32
C LEU A 74 7.43 3.12 5.45
N LEU A 75 8.62 3.54 5.91
CA LEU A 75 9.89 3.27 5.24
C LEU A 75 10.34 1.80 5.41
N ARG A 76 9.98 1.13 6.50
CA ARG A 76 10.15 -0.32 6.67
C ARG A 76 9.24 -1.08 5.69
N ILE A 77 7.94 -0.75 5.69
CA ILE A 77 6.93 -1.31 4.77
C ILE A 77 7.35 -1.14 3.32
N ALA A 78 7.90 0.01 2.93
CA ALA A 78 8.41 0.25 1.57
C ALA A 78 9.47 -0.77 1.13
N ARG A 79 10.37 -1.18 2.04
CA ARG A 79 11.50 -2.08 1.75
C ARG A 79 11.11 -3.56 1.83
N GLU A 80 10.34 -3.91 2.85
CA GLU A 80 10.06 -5.31 3.20
C GLU A 80 8.75 -5.81 2.58
N GLY A 81 7.79 -4.91 2.36
CA GLY A 81 6.44 -5.25 1.93
C GLY A 81 6.32 -5.70 0.48
N ASP A 82 5.24 -6.43 0.20
CA ASP A 82 4.90 -6.90 -1.14
C ASP A 82 4.03 -5.86 -1.84
N ALA A 83 4.65 -5.19 -2.82
CA ALA A 83 4.02 -4.20 -3.67
C ALA A 83 3.24 -4.87 -4.81
N LYS A 84 2.10 -4.27 -5.11
CA LYS A 84 1.29 -4.54 -6.31
C LYS A 84 1.36 -3.31 -7.21
N ILE A 85 1.57 -3.53 -8.50
CA ILE A 85 1.45 -2.48 -9.51
C ILE A 85 -0.01 -1.99 -9.51
N ALA A 86 -0.19 -0.68 -9.46
CA ALA A 86 -1.50 -0.03 -9.63
C ALA A 86 -1.55 0.70 -10.97
N GLU A 87 -2.72 1.22 -11.35
CA GLU A 87 -2.84 2.05 -12.55
C GLU A 87 -1.84 3.22 -12.51
N PRO A 88 -1.07 3.46 -13.59
CA PRO A 88 -0.18 4.61 -13.66
C PRO A 88 -0.98 5.91 -13.67
N SER A 89 -0.28 7.01 -13.40
CA SER A 89 -0.82 8.37 -13.53
C SER A 89 -0.01 9.16 -14.55
N PRO A 90 -0.48 10.32 -15.04
CA PRO A 90 0.32 11.21 -15.90
C PRO A 90 1.68 11.60 -15.30
N PHE A 91 1.84 11.48 -13.97
CA PHE A 91 3.05 11.81 -13.24
C PHE A 91 4.02 10.63 -13.06
N GLY A 92 3.61 9.38 -13.35
CA GLY A 92 4.45 8.19 -13.18
C GLY A 92 3.72 6.94 -12.69
N GLN A 93 4.47 5.87 -12.49
CA GLN A 93 3.98 4.53 -12.14
C GLN A 93 3.64 4.45 -10.65
N ARG A 94 2.45 3.93 -10.34
CA ARG A 94 1.94 3.78 -8.97
C ARG A 94 2.08 2.34 -8.46
N TYR A 95 2.27 2.23 -7.14
CA TYR A 95 2.38 0.96 -6.43
C TYR A 95 1.55 1.02 -5.15
N VAL A 96 1.05 -0.13 -4.70
CA VAL A 96 0.32 -0.26 -3.43
C VAL A 96 0.87 -1.43 -2.63
N ILE A 97 1.15 -1.21 -1.35
CA ILE A 97 1.50 -2.26 -0.38
C ILE A 97 0.43 -2.24 0.72
N ASP A 98 -0.19 -3.38 0.99
CA ASP A 98 -1.01 -3.61 2.17
C ASP A 98 -0.14 -4.36 3.18
N ALA A 99 0.13 -3.77 4.34
CA ALA A 99 0.99 -4.34 5.37
C ALA A 99 0.29 -4.37 6.72
N GLU A 100 0.57 -5.40 7.51
CA GLU A 100 0.18 -5.44 8.92
C GLU A 100 1.09 -4.53 9.74
N VAL A 101 0.49 -3.66 10.55
CA VAL A 101 1.17 -2.75 11.47
C VAL A 101 0.65 -3.01 12.87
N THR A 102 1.55 -3.16 13.84
CA THR A 102 1.22 -3.36 15.25
C THR A 102 1.83 -2.25 16.11
N LEU A 103 1.00 -1.62 16.94
CA LEU A 103 1.40 -0.59 17.91
C LEU A 103 0.62 -0.77 19.21
N ASN A 104 1.31 -0.88 20.34
CA ASN A 104 0.71 -0.99 21.68
C ASN A 104 -0.41 -2.04 21.74
N GLU A 105 -0.08 -3.28 21.33
CA GLU A 105 -0.99 -4.46 21.28
C GLU A 105 -2.16 -4.36 20.29
N ARG A 106 -2.24 -3.27 19.51
CA ARG A 106 -3.25 -3.10 18.46
C ARG A 106 -2.64 -3.37 17.09
N THR A 107 -3.34 -4.15 16.29
CA THR A 107 -2.90 -4.55 14.95
C THR A 107 -3.93 -4.15 13.90
N ALA A 108 -3.48 -3.59 12.78
CA ALA A 108 -4.33 -3.22 11.67
C ALA A 108 -3.61 -3.29 10.33
N ILE A 109 -4.36 -3.50 9.23
CA ILE A 109 -3.81 -3.45 7.88
C ILE A 109 -3.71 -1.98 7.45
N VAL A 110 -2.49 -1.51 7.22
CA VAL A 110 -2.20 -0.19 6.66
C VAL A 110 -1.92 -0.34 5.17
N ARG A 111 -2.76 0.31 4.35
CA ARG A 111 -2.53 0.49 2.92
C ARG A 111 -1.60 1.69 2.71
N THR A 112 -0.53 1.47 1.97
CA THR A 112 0.43 2.49 1.56
C THR A 112 0.45 2.59 0.04
N ALA A 113 0.33 3.81 -0.49
CA ALA A 113 0.31 4.07 -1.92
C ALA A 113 1.54 4.92 -2.29
N TRP A 114 2.30 4.46 -3.28
CA TRP A 114 3.56 5.04 -3.71
C TRP A 114 3.51 5.41 -5.20
N ILE A 115 4.36 6.34 -5.61
CA ILE A 115 4.60 6.69 -7.01
C ILE A 115 6.10 6.79 -7.26
N ILE A 116 6.57 6.24 -8.38
CA ILE A 116 7.87 6.59 -8.96
C ILE A 116 7.55 7.57 -10.08
N GLU A 117 8.01 8.81 -9.93
CA GLU A 117 7.66 9.91 -10.83
C GLU A 117 8.48 9.82 -12.13
N ASN A 118 7.89 10.28 -13.24
CA ASN A 118 8.57 10.31 -14.54
C ASN A 118 9.90 11.08 -14.46
N GLY A 119 11.00 10.45 -14.88
CA GLY A 119 12.34 11.02 -14.77
C GLY A 119 13.01 10.91 -13.39
N THR A 120 12.37 10.23 -12.43
CA THR A 120 12.97 9.84 -11.14
C THR A 120 13.11 8.32 -11.06
N ASP A 121 13.94 7.83 -10.15
CA ASP A 121 14.13 6.41 -9.89
C ASP A 121 13.69 5.97 -8.49
N PHE A 122 13.12 6.85 -7.66
CA PHE A 122 12.83 6.54 -6.24
C PHE A 122 11.34 6.74 -5.88
N PRO A 123 10.76 5.88 -5.03
CA PRO A 123 9.34 5.94 -4.71
C PRO A 123 9.03 7.02 -3.66
N ARG A 124 8.00 7.83 -3.92
CA ARG A 124 7.43 8.81 -2.98
C ARG A 124 6.09 8.33 -2.44
N LEU A 125 5.83 8.56 -1.15
CA LEU A 125 4.53 8.26 -0.56
C LEU A 125 3.45 9.22 -1.09
N VAL A 126 2.44 8.67 -1.74
CA VAL A 126 1.24 9.39 -2.19
C VAL A 126 0.25 9.54 -1.05
N SER A 127 -0.12 8.44 -0.39
CA SER A 127 -1.06 8.38 0.75
C SER A 127 -0.85 7.10 1.56
N CYS A 128 -1.21 7.15 2.85
CA CYS A 128 -1.37 5.96 3.70
C CYS A 128 -2.71 6.02 4.44
N TYR A 129 -3.31 4.87 4.74
CA TYR A 129 -4.54 4.77 5.56
C TYR A 129 -4.73 3.36 6.12
N VAL A 130 -5.40 3.22 7.27
CA VAL A 130 -5.91 1.93 7.74
C VAL A 130 -7.07 1.49 6.86
N LYS A 131 -7.08 0.21 6.50
CA LYS A 131 -7.99 -0.40 5.52
C LYS A 131 -9.22 -1.03 6.15
#